data_AF-I4YJP4-F1
#
_entry.id   AF-I4YJP4-F1
#
_cell.length_a   1.000
_cell.length_b   1.000
_cell.length_c   1.000
_cell.angle_alpha   90.00
_cell.angle_beta   90.00
_cell.angle_gamma   90.00
#
_symmetry.space_group_name_H-M   'P 1'
#
loop_
_entity.id
_entity.type
_entity.pdbx_description
1 polymer ?
#
loop_
_entity_poly.entity_id
_entity_poly.type
_entity_poly.pdbx_seq_one_letter_code
_entity_poly.pdbx_strand_id
1 'polypeptide(L)'
;MVGGDCLCCRDFWNSVGQDTAQEHKNRSSKHRSHWPRPKTPPGYWDVDFPSTQKIALNKEQARQMHKEKREWAAAEANKDNGRHLRRKSS
;
A
#
# COMPACT_ATOMS: atom_id res chain seq x y z
N MET A 1 -15.78 -11.74 -10.30
CA MET A 1 -16.87 -10.76 -10.46
C MET A 1 -16.26 -9.43 -10.92
N VAL A 2 -16.65 -8.97 -12.11
CA VAL A 2 -16.27 -7.65 -12.65
C VAL A 2 -17.17 -6.60 -11.99
N GLY A 3 -16.66 -5.41 -11.69
CA GLY A 3 -17.38 -4.37 -10.91
C GLY A 3 -18.72 -3.86 -11.48
N GLY A 4 -19.17 -4.41 -12.62
CA GLY A 4 -20.49 -4.15 -13.22
C GLY A 4 -21.64 -5.04 -12.70
N ASP A 5 -21.34 -6.15 -12.02
CA ASP A 5 -22.38 -7.11 -11.59
C ASP A 5 -22.83 -6.95 -10.12
N CYS A 6 -22.31 -5.95 -9.39
CA CYS A 6 -22.83 -5.65 -8.06
C CYS A 6 -24.22 -5.01 -8.17
N LEU A 7 -25.19 -5.56 -7.43
CA LEU A 7 -26.52 -4.96 -7.25
C LEU A 7 -26.44 -3.49 -6.77
N CYS A 8 -25.38 -3.15 -6.03
CA CYS A 8 -25.13 -1.80 -5.52
C CYS A 8 -24.86 -0.74 -6.61
N CYS A 9 -24.39 -1.14 -7.81
CA CYS A 9 -24.01 -0.20 -8.88
C CYS A 9 -24.75 -0.48 -10.21
N ARG A 10 -25.66 -1.47 -10.26
CA ARG A 10 -26.34 -1.93 -11.47
C ARG A 10 -27.08 -0.81 -12.20
N ASP A 11 -27.85 -0.01 -11.48
CA ASP A 11 -28.68 1.04 -12.07
C ASP A 11 -27.84 2.18 -12.65
N PHE A 12 -26.74 2.53 -11.98
CA PHE A 12 -25.76 3.49 -12.49
C PHE A 12 -25.15 3.02 -13.82
N TRP A 13 -24.75 1.74 -13.91
CA TRP A 13 -24.17 1.18 -15.15
C TRP A 13 -25.17 1.08 -16.30
N ASN A 14 -26.46 0.92 -16.02
CA ASN A 14 -27.52 0.91 -17.02
C ASN A 14 -27.87 2.32 -17.54
N SER A 15 -27.63 3.36 -16.74
CA SER A 15 -27.96 4.74 -17.08
C SER A 15 -26.84 5.50 -17.80
N VAL A 16 -25.60 5.04 -17.72
CA VAL A 16 -24.45 5.71 -18.35
C VAL A 16 -24.11 5.11 -19.71
N GLY A 17 -23.69 5.94 -20.68
CA GLY A 17 -23.24 5.49 -22.00
C GLY A 17 -22.00 4.57 -21.90
N GLN A 18 -21.78 3.70 -22.90
CA GLN A 18 -20.73 2.67 -22.84
C GLN A 18 -19.32 3.24 -22.56
N ASP A 19 -19.00 4.42 -23.11
CA ASP A 19 -17.69 5.06 -22.90
C ASP A 19 -17.50 5.52 -21.45
N THR A 20 -18.50 6.21 -20.90
CA THR A 20 -18.50 6.64 -19.49
C THR A 20 -18.52 5.45 -18.53
N ALA A 21 -19.14 4.34 -18.96
CA ALA A 21 -19.14 3.12 -18.19
C ALA A 21 -17.73 2.51 -18.11
N GLN A 22 -17.02 2.47 -19.24
CA GLN A 22 -15.67 1.91 -19.30
C GLN A 22 -14.66 2.79 -18.55
N GLU A 23 -14.80 4.12 -18.65
CA GLU A 23 -13.97 5.07 -17.92
C GLU A 23 -14.15 4.93 -16.40
N HIS A 24 -15.40 4.88 -15.92
CA HIS A 24 -15.66 4.69 -14.49
C HIS A 24 -15.14 3.33 -14.02
N LYS A 25 -15.27 2.24 -14.80
CA LYS A 25 -14.68 0.93 -14.44
C LYS A 25 -13.17 1.02 -14.33
N ASN A 26 -12.51 1.71 -15.26
CA ASN A 26 -11.05 1.89 -15.21
C ASN A 26 -10.58 2.73 -14.02
N ARG A 27 -11.43 3.64 -13.54
CA ARG A 27 -11.18 4.50 -12.38
C ARG A 27 -11.48 3.81 -11.04
N SER A 28 -12.64 3.17 -10.91
CA SER A 28 -13.18 2.67 -9.64
C SER A 28 -13.12 1.15 -9.47
N SER A 29 -13.12 0.37 -10.56
CA SER A 29 -13.18 -1.11 -10.48
C SER A 29 -11.82 -1.78 -10.23
N LYS A 30 -10.71 -1.04 -10.30
CA LYS A 30 -9.37 -1.56 -9.99
C LYS A 30 -8.95 -1.04 -8.63
N HIS A 31 -8.87 -1.91 -7.61
CA HIS A 31 -8.26 -1.57 -6.33
C HIS A 31 -6.77 -1.28 -6.57
N ARG A 32 -6.43 -0.01 -6.75
CA ARG A 32 -5.04 0.42 -6.92
C ARG A 32 -4.43 0.53 -5.54
N SER A 33 -3.45 -0.32 -5.24
CA SER A 33 -2.63 -0.16 -4.04
C SER A 33 -1.85 1.14 -4.19
N HIS A 34 -2.34 2.22 -3.56
CA HIS A 34 -1.68 3.52 -3.59
C HIS A 34 -0.27 3.48 -2.97
N TRP A 35 -0.06 2.51 -2.08
CA TRP A 35 1.18 2.29 -1.36
C TRP A 35 1.87 1.01 -1.81
N PRO A 36 3.22 1.00 -1.86
CA PRO A 36 3.95 -0.25 -2.03
C PRO A 36 3.65 -1.18 -0.87
N ARG A 37 3.65 -2.49 -1.15
CA ARG A 37 3.47 -3.51 -0.09
C ARG A 37 4.58 -3.37 0.96
N PRO A 38 4.27 -3.59 2.25
CA PRO A 38 5.31 -3.61 3.27
C PRO A 38 6.32 -4.73 2.98
N LYS A 39 7.60 -4.48 3.32
CA LYS A 39 8.64 -5.51 3.31
C LYS A 39 8.30 -6.56 4.37
N THR A 40 8.60 -7.83 4.06
CA THR A 40 8.45 -8.93 5.02
C THR A 40 9.47 -8.77 6.16
N PRO A 41 9.07 -8.95 7.43
CA PRO A 41 10.00 -8.87 8.56
C PRO A 41 11.13 -9.92 8.50
N PRO A 42 12.32 -9.63 9.04
CA PRO A 42 13.41 -10.60 9.16
C PRO A 42 12.98 -11.84 9.97
N GLY A 43 13.24 -13.02 9.41
CA GLY A 43 12.93 -14.32 10.03
C GLY A 43 11.47 -14.75 9.99
N TYR A 44 10.58 -14.04 9.28
CA TYR A 44 9.16 -14.40 9.19
C TYR A 44 8.91 -15.76 8.52
N TRP A 45 9.74 -16.14 7.55
CA TRP A 45 9.64 -17.42 6.82
C TRP A 45 10.56 -18.51 7.39
N ASP A 46 11.20 -18.26 8.53
CA ASP A 46 11.97 -19.30 9.21
C ASP A 46 11.01 -20.36 9.74
N VAL A 47 11.24 -21.62 9.37
CA VAL A 47 10.38 -22.75 9.77
C VAL A 47 10.67 -23.24 11.18
N ASP A 48 11.88 -22.98 11.69
CA ASP A 48 12.34 -23.40 13.02
C ASP A 48 12.27 -22.26 14.05
N PHE A 49 12.17 -22.64 15.33
CA PHE A 49 12.27 -21.66 16.41
C PHE A 49 13.66 -21.00 16.42
N PRO A 50 13.73 -19.66 16.38
CA PRO A 50 15.00 -18.96 16.35
C PRO A 50 15.69 -19.07 17.72
N SER A 51 17.01 -19.26 17.69
CA SER A 51 17.84 -19.12 18.89
C SER A 51 17.81 -17.67 19.40
N THR A 52 18.12 -17.46 20.68
CA THR A 52 18.18 -16.12 21.29
C THR A 52 19.09 -15.15 20.51
N GLN A 53 20.20 -15.65 19.97
CA GLN A 53 21.13 -14.86 19.15
C GLN A 53 20.49 -14.47 17.80
N LYS A 54 19.79 -15.40 17.15
CA LYS A 54 19.05 -15.13 15.91
C LYS A 54 17.91 -14.13 16.13
N ILE A 55 17.22 -14.21 17.27
CA ILE A 55 16.20 -13.22 17.66
C ILE A 55 16.80 -11.82 17.76
N ALA A 56 17.95 -11.68 18.44
CA ALA A 56 18.61 -10.38 18.58
C ALA A 56 19.02 -9.79 17.23
N LEU A 57 19.54 -10.63 16.33
CA LEU A 57 19.90 -10.23 14.98
C LEU A 57 18.69 -9.79 14.15
N ASN A 58 17.61 -10.57 14.17
CA ASN A 58 16.37 -10.23 13.45
C ASN A 58 15.77 -8.91 13.96
N LYS A 59 15.83 -8.66 15.27
CA LYS A 59 15.40 -7.38 15.86
C LYS A 59 16.24 -6.21 15.38
N GLU A 60 17.56 -6.37 15.30
CA GLU A 60 18.46 -5.34 14.79
C GLU A 60 18.17 -5.04 13.32
N GLN A 61 18.04 -6.07 12.48
CA GLN A 61 17.68 -5.90 11.07
C GLN A 61 16.31 -5.22 10.90
N ALA A 62 15.32 -5.55 11.73
CA ALA A 62 14.02 -4.89 11.71
C ALA A 62 14.14 -3.40 12.06
N ARG A 63 14.98 -3.04 13.05
CA ARG A 63 15.26 -1.63 13.39
C ARG A 63 15.86 -0.87 12.21
N GLN A 64 16.83 -1.47 11.51
CA GLN A 64 17.45 -0.85 10.34
C GLN A 64 16.43 -0.67 9.20
N MET A 65 15.62 -1.69 8.89
CA MET A 65 14.55 -1.58 7.89
C MET A 65 13.55 -0.47 8.22
N HIS A 66 13.19 -0.32 9.50
CA HIS A 66 12.30 0.76 9.93
C HIS A 66 12.94 2.14 9.80
N LYS A 67 14.23 2.26 10.09
CA LYS A 67 15.01 3.49 9.91
C LYS A 67 15.04 3.90 8.44
N GLU A 68 15.42 3.00 7.54
CA GLU A 68 15.43 3.23 6.09
C GLU A 68 14.05 3.69 5.58
N LYS A 69 12.97 3.04 6.03
CA LYS A 69 11.60 3.43 5.64
C LYS A 69 11.27 4.85 6.08
N ARG A 70 11.68 5.26 7.28
CA ARG A 70 11.45 6.62 7.80
C ARG A 70 12.24 7.66 7.01
N GLU A 71 13.51 7.37 6.73
CA GLU A 71 14.38 8.25 5.93
C GLU A 71 13.83 8.42 4.51
N TRP A 72 13.42 7.32 3.87
CA TRP A 72 12.76 7.35 2.56
C TRP A 72 11.46 8.17 2.59
N ALA A 73 10.59 7.94 3.57
CA ALA A 73 9.34 8.69 3.70
C ALA A 73 9.59 10.18 3.95
N ALA A 74 10.60 10.53 4.76
CA ALA A 74 10.98 11.92 4.99
C ALA A 74 11.56 12.58 3.74
N ALA A 75 12.42 11.87 2.99
CA ALA A 75 12.97 12.35 1.73
C ALA A 75 11.87 12.52 0.66
N GLU A 76 10.90 11.61 0.58
CA GLU A 76 9.72 11.80 -0.26
C GLU A 76 8.89 13.01 0.18
N ALA A 77 8.73 13.23 1.49
CA ALA A 77 7.95 14.35 2.00
C ALA A 77 8.57 15.73 1.76
N ASN A 78 9.87 15.79 1.48
CA ASN A 78 10.57 17.01 1.12
C ASN A 78 10.47 17.32 -0.40
N LYS A 79 9.96 16.39 -1.22
CA LYS A 79 9.75 16.63 -2.66
C LYS A 79 8.45 17.41 -2.87
N ASP A 80 8.49 18.38 -3.79
CA ASP A 80 7.34 19.24 -4.13
C ASP A 80 6.08 18.45 -4.53
N ASN A 81 6.26 17.35 -5.26
CA ASN A 81 5.17 16.43 -5.66
C ASN A 81 5.26 15.06 -4.95
N GLY A 82 5.75 15.06 -3.71
CA GLY A 82 5.93 13.86 -2.89
C GLY A 82 4.61 13.22 -2.44
N ARG A 83 4.54 11.89 -2.40
CA ARG A 83 3.35 11.17 -1.87
C ARG A 83 3.23 11.27 -0.35
N HIS A 84 4.34 11.43 0.36
CA HIS A 84 4.33 11.64 1.81
C HIS A 84 4.21 13.14 2.08
N LEU A 85 3.39 13.54 3.05
CA LEU A 85 3.21 14.94 3.43
C LEU A 85 3.57 15.10 4.90
N ARG A 86 4.31 16.16 5.24
CA ARG A 86 4.56 16.51 6.65
C ARG A 86 3.29 17.10 7.24
N ARG A 87 2.97 16.74 8.48
CA ARG A 87 1.90 17.41 9.23
C ARG A 87 2.28 18.88 9.41
N LYS A 88 1.45 19.80 8.93
CA LYS A 88 1.62 21.24 9.20
C LYS A 88 1.52 21.43 10.71
N SER A 89 2.54 22.02 11.32
CA SER A 89 2.44 22.51 12.70
C SER A 89 1.41 23.64 12.71
N SER A 90 0.36 23.48 13.51
CA SER A 90 -0.60 24.56 13.79
C SER A 90 0.05 25.64 14.65
#